data_AF-A0A8D0AI37-F1
#
_entry.id   AF-A0A8D0AI37-F1
#
_cell.length_a   1.000
_cell.length_b   1.000
_cell.length_c   1.000
_cell.angle_alpha   90.00
_cell.angle_beta   90.00
_cell.angle_gamma   90.00
#
_symmetry.space_group_name_H-M   'P 1'
#
loop_
_entity.id
_entity.type
_entity.pdbx_description
1 polymer ?
#
loop_
_entity_poly.entity_id
_entity_poly.type
_entity_poly.pdbx_seq_one_letter_code
_entity_poly.pdbx_strand_id
1 'polypeptide(L)'
;MEPTPGHAEMPLSAGMQNLPQPPQNEVEQPAAKMGCFGFLKVMMFVFNGVIFLAGAAILGVGIWVKVDSSSILSFLGNMENAPTELSQVLNVGYLLIAIGALLLVIGFLGCCGAVRESKCMLMLFFIIVLVVFIAEVAGAIVILVFRPLADDLLNKVGTAAVQNIRKDYGQNPDITGLWNTTMNSLKCCGFYNSSDFVGSPYYVNNNNRFPPQCCPGMNSTCTPTGAGNTTTITGCFPKIKQLINDNTVVIVAVALGIAVLEICAMVVSMILFCRIKSMGVE
;
A
#
# COMPACT_ATOMS: atom_id res chain seq x y z
N MET A 1 69.92 -28.04 -71.53
CA MET A 1 70.91 -27.40 -72.41
C MET A 1 70.14 -26.54 -73.39
N GLU A 2 69.84 -25.31 -72.98
CA GLU A 2 69.59 -24.08 -73.78
C GLU A 2 69.08 -22.99 -72.81
N PRO A 3 69.28 -21.70 -73.13
CA PRO A 3 69.43 -20.61 -72.16
C PRO A 3 68.25 -19.60 -72.14
N THR A 4 68.25 -18.78 -71.09
CA THR A 4 67.76 -17.37 -70.90
C THR A 4 67.33 -16.56 -72.15
N PRO A 5 66.46 -15.52 -72.07
CA PRO A 5 66.61 -14.37 -71.15
C PRO A 5 65.28 -13.74 -70.66
N GLY A 6 65.24 -12.83 -69.70
CA GLY A 6 66.29 -12.11 -68.98
C GLY A 6 65.65 -10.95 -68.21
N HIS A 7 66.46 -10.38 -67.31
CA HIS A 7 66.38 -9.01 -66.77
C HIS A 7 65.10 -8.63 -66.00
N ALA A 8 65.12 -7.92 -64.89
CA ALA A 8 66.20 -7.17 -64.25
C ALA A 8 65.72 -6.77 -62.84
N GLU A 9 66.68 -6.74 -61.91
CA GLU A 9 66.84 -5.79 -60.82
C GLU A 9 65.85 -5.74 -59.62
N MET A 10 66.47 -5.98 -58.46
CA MET A 10 66.21 -5.49 -57.09
C MET A 10 66.04 -3.94 -57.03
N PRO A 11 65.79 -3.26 -55.88
CA PRO A 11 65.50 -3.75 -54.52
C PRO A 11 64.39 -2.96 -53.76
N LEU A 12 64.06 -3.49 -52.58
CA LEU A 12 63.82 -2.82 -51.29
C LEU A 12 63.39 -1.33 -51.24
N SER A 13 62.28 -1.12 -50.50
CA SER A 13 61.91 0.04 -49.68
C SER A 13 60.70 0.84 -50.18
N ALA A 14 59.61 0.82 -49.42
CA ALA A 14 59.05 1.99 -48.74
C ALA A 14 57.59 1.75 -48.31
N GLY A 15 57.22 2.27 -47.13
CA GLY A 15 55.91 2.90 -46.99
C GLY A 15 54.84 2.12 -46.23
N MET A 16 54.96 2.19 -44.91
CA MET A 16 53.84 2.26 -43.96
C MET A 16 52.58 2.91 -44.55
N GLN A 17 51.47 2.16 -44.62
CA GLN A 17 50.12 2.73 -44.58
C GLN A 17 49.05 1.70 -44.18
N ASN A 18 48.39 2.01 -43.06
CA ASN A 18 47.03 1.64 -42.63
C ASN A 18 46.84 0.34 -41.82
N LEU A 19 46.65 0.56 -40.51
CA LEU A 19 46.03 -0.35 -39.54
C LEU A 19 44.49 -0.47 -39.78
N PRO A 20 43.82 -1.43 -39.11
CA PRO A 20 42.66 -2.18 -39.60
C PRO A 20 41.30 -1.63 -39.16
N GLN A 21 40.21 -2.07 -39.80
CA GLN A 21 38.85 -1.96 -39.26
C GLN A 21 38.27 -3.35 -38.94
N PRO A 22 37.74 -3.57 -37.70
CA PRO A 22 37.09 -4.82 -37.31
C PRO A 22 35.68 -4.96 -37.93
N PRO A 23 35.13 -6.18 -37.99
CA PRO A 23 33.88 -6.46 -38.69
C PRO A 23 32.68 -5.78 -38.01
N GLN A 24 31.79 -5.21 -38.84
CA GLN A 24 30.53 -4.64 -38.42
C GLN A 24 29.58 -5.72 -37.88
N ASN A 25 29.59 -5.91 -36.56
CA ASN A 25 28.46 -6.50 -35.85
C ASN A 25 27.48 -5.38 -35.51
N GLU A 26 26.85 -4.80 -36.54
CA GLU A 26 25.59 -4.10 -36.33
C GLU A 26 24.55 -5.16 -35.99
N VAL A 27 24.26 -5.32 -34.70
CA VAL A 27 23.04 -6.00 -34.26
C VAL A 27 21.89 -5.12 -34.71
N GLU A 28 21.39 -5.37 -35.92
CA GLU A 28 20.13 -4.82 -36.40
C GLU A 28 19.03 -5.23 -35.40
N GLN A 29 18.75 -4.34 -34.44
CA GLN A 29 17.65 -4.54 -33.51
C GLN A 29 16.35 -4.14 -34.23
N PRO A 30 15.36 -5.05 -34.36
CA PRO A 30 14.13 -4.74 -35.06
C PRO A 30 13.39 -3.64 -34.30
N ALA A 31 12.95 -2.60 -35.03
CA ALA A 31 12.33 -1.37 -34.52
C ALA A 31 11.18 -1.59 -33.49
N ALA A 32 10.53 -2.76 -33.49
CA ALA A 32 9.55 -3.16 -32.49
C ALA A 32 10.11 -3.27 -31.05
N LYS A 33 11.42 -3.53 -30.87
CA LYS A 33 12.08 -3.64 -29.55
C LYS A 33 12.32 -2.29 -28.86
N MET A 34 12.39 -1.18 -29.59
CA MET A 34 12.58 0.17 -29.01
C MET A 34 11.27 0.73 -28.45
N GLY A 35 10.15 0.52 -29.14
CA GLY A 35 8.83 1.00 -28.69
C GLY A 35 8.35 0.33 -27.41
N CYS A 36 8.56 -0.98 -27.27
CA CYS A 36 8.16 -1.74 -26.09
C CYS A 36 8.92 -1.30 -24.82
N PHE A 37 10.23 -1.06 -24.91
CA PHE A 37 11.02 -0.60 -23.77
C PHE A 37 10.59 0.81 -23.30
N GLY A 38 10.38 1.73 -24.25
CA GLY A 38 9.86 3.07 -23.94
C GLY A 38 8.48 3.02 -23.29
N PHE A 39 7.57 2.19 -23.82
CA PHE A 39 6.24 1.99 -23.25
C PHE A 39 6.29 1.47 -21.81
N LEU A 40 7.12 0.45 -21.53
CA LEU A 40 7.28 -0.11 -20.19
C LEU A 40 7.84 0.93 -19.20
N LYS A 41 8.80 1.75 -19.64
CA LYS A 41 9.36 2.85 -18.83
C LYS A 41 8.32 3.90 -18.49
N VAL A 42 7.51 4.32 -19.48
CA VAL A 42 6.43 5.30 -19.27
C VAL A 42 5.35 4.74 -18.35
N MET A 43 4.91 3.50 -18.58
CA MET A 43 3.92 2.85 -17.72
C MET A 43 4.42 2.74 -16.27
N MET A 44 5.67 2.28 -16.07
CA MET A 44 6.27 2.20 -14.75
C MET A 44 6.33 3.56 -14.07
N PHE A 45 6.70 4.63 -14.78
CA PHE A 45 6.72 5.98 -14.23
C PHE A 45 5.32 6.47 -13.84
N VAL A 46 4.32 6.29 -14.70
CA VAL A 46 2.94 6.76 -14.44
C VAL A 46 2.32 6.02 -13.26
N PHE A 47 2.36 4.69 -13.26
CA PHE A 47 1.75 3.89 -12.18
C PHE A 47 2.43 4.14 -10.83
N ASN A 48 3.77 4.15 -10.78
CA ASN A 48 4.48 4.44 -9.54
C ASN A 48 4.30 5.90 -9.09
N GLY A 49 4.07 6.83 -10.03
CA GLY A 49 3.78 8.22 -9.72
C GLY A 49 2.44 8.39 -9.03
N VAL A 50 1.41 7.68 -9.51
CA VAL A 50 0.11 7.62 -8.84
C VAL A 50 0.23 7.00 -7.44
N ILE A 51 0.97 5.90 -7.31
CA ILE A 51 1.22 5.26 -6.00
C ILE A 51 1.94 6.22 -5.04
N PHE A 52 2.93 6.97 -5.52
CA PHE A 52 3.65 7.96 -4.74
C PHE A 52 2.71 9.06 -4.20
N LEU A 53 1.86 9.62 -5.08
CA LEU A 53 0.90 10.66 -4.70
C LEU A 53 -0.16 10.13 -3.72
N ALA A 54 -0.66 8.92 -3.95
CA ALA A 54 -1.59 8.25 -3.03
C ALA A 54 -0.93 7.98 -1.66
N GLY A 55 0.32 7.50 -1.65
CA GLY A 55 1.11 7.28 -0.44
C GLY A 55 1.32 8.58 0.35
N ALA A 56 1.64 9.69 -0.32
CA ALA A 56 1.77 11.00 0.31
C ALA A 56 0.44 11.49 0.93
N ALA A 57 -0.69 11.31 0.23
CA ALA A 57 -2.00 11.65 0.76
C ALA A 57 -2.37 10.80 1.99
N ILE A 58 -2.19 9.47 1.92
CA ILE A 58 -2.47 8.55 3.03
C ILE A 58 -1.58 8.87 4.24
N LEU A 59 -0.28 9.13 4.01
CA LEU A 59 0.65 9.53 5.05
C LEU A 59 0.22 10.84 5.72
N GLY A 60 -0.19 11.84 4.93
CA GLY A 60 -0.71 13.11 5.43
C GLY A 60 -1.94 12.93 6.32
N VAL A 61 -2.91 12.11 5.89
CA VAL A 61 -4.09 11.77 6.70
C VAL A 61 -3.69 11.02 7.96
N GLY A 62 -2.76 10.06 7.88
CA GLY A 62 -2.27 9.32 9.06
C GLY A 62 -1.61 10.24 10.11
N ILE A 63 -0.77 11.18 9.66
CA ILE A 63 -0.17 12.19 10.53
C ILE A 63 -1.24 13.10 11.13
N TRP A 64 -2.19 13.59 10.32
CA TRP A 64 -3.31 14.42 10.79
C TRP A 64 -4.08 13.74 11.92
N VAL A 65 -4.51 12.50 11.69
CA VAL A 65 -5.22 11.68 12.70
C VAL A 65 -4.39 11.55 13.98
N LYS A 66 -3.07 11.32 13.86
CA LYS A 66 -2.22 11.11 15.04
C LYS A 66 -1.92 12.39 15.81
N VAL A 67 -1.69 13.51 15.12
CA VAL A 67 -1.39 14.82 15.71
C VAL A 67 -2.61 15.38 16.43
N ASP A 68 -3.80 15.29 15.85
CA ASP A 68 -5.01 15.70 16.55
C ASP A 68 -5.25 14.83 17.82
N SER A 69 -4.97 13.53 17.71
CA SER A 69 -4.97 12.61 18.85
C SER A 69 -3.81 12.82 19.85
N SER A 70 -2.82 13.67 19.55
CA SER A 70 -1.57 13.79 20.34
C SER A 70 -1.72 14.66 21.60
N SER A 71 -2.78 15.47 21.70
CA SER A 71 -3.18 16.14 22.95
C SER A 71 -3.52 15.14 24.07
N ILE A 72 -3.69 13.85 23.73
CA ILE A 72 -4.02 12.75 24.65
C ILE A 72 -2.81 11.83 24.93
N LEU A 73 -1.80 11.80 24.06
CA LEU A 73 -0.61 10.94 24.25
C LEU A 73 0.30 11.47 25.39
N SER A 74 0.24 12.77 25.69
CA SER A 74 0.84 13.39 26.88
C SER A 74 0.23 12.89 28.21
N PHE A 75 -0.92 12.22 28.18
CA PHE A 75 -1.54 11.58 29.36
C PHE A 75 -1.23 10.08 29.50
N LEU A 76 -0.64 9.43 28.48
CA LEU A 76 -0.40 7.97 28.46
C LEU A 76 1.03 7.56 28.85
N GLY A 77 1.90 8.53 29.19
CA GLY A 77 3.26 8.27 29.68
C GLY A 77 3.37 7.71 31.09
N ASN A 78 2.26 7.33 31.75
CA ASN A 78 2.23 7.00 33.19
C ASN A 78 1.76 5.58 33.53
N MET A 79 1.71 4.62 32.60
CA MET A 79 1.41 3.24 32.98
C MET A 79 2.35 2.23 32.31
N GLU A 80 3.17 1.69 33.19
CA GLU A 80 4.24 0.71 33.03
C GLU A 80 3.67 -0.71 32.80
N ASN A 81 4.40 -1.51 31.99
CA ASN A 81 4.30 -2.97 31.84
C ASN A 81 3.10 -3.60 31.09
N ALA A 82 2.95 -3.31 29.80
CA ALA A 82 2.35 -4.25 28.84
C ALA A 82 3.26 -4.36 27.61
N PRO A 83 3.29 -5.48 26.85
CA PRO A 83 4.06 -5.55 25.60
C PRO A 83 3.55 -4.47 24.63
N THR A 84 4.30 -3.37 24.57
CA THR A 84 3.93 -2.07 23.99
C THR A 84 3.91 -2.06 22.46
N GLU A 85 4.48 -3.09 21.83
CA GLU A 85 4.72 -3.15 20.39
C GLU A 85 3.43 -3.40 19.59
N LEU A 86 2.50 -4.22 20.08
CA LEU A 86 1.26 -4.54 19.33
C LEU A 86 0.13 -3.54 19.62
N SER A 87 0.09 -3.00 20.83
CA SER A 87 -0.92 -2.04 21.30
C SER A 87 -0.83 -0.70 20.57
N GLN A 88 0.38 -0.29 20.16
CA GLN A 88 0.61 0.93 19.39
C GLN A 88 0.31 0.74 17.89
N VAL A 89 0.57 -0.45 17.34
CA VAL A 89 0.33 -0.78 15.92
C VAL A 89 -1.17 -0.86 15.59
N LEU A 90 -2.03 -1.19 16.57
CA LEU A 90 -3.48 -1.22 16.39
C LEU A 90 -4.16 0.16 16.37
N ASN A 91 -3.40 1.24 16.52
CA ASN A 91 -3.94 2.57 16.27
C ASN A 91 -4.00 2.80 14.75
N VAL A 92 -5.22 2.98 14.23
CA VAL A 92 -5.49 3.22 12.81
C VAL A 92 -4.59 4.33 12.23
N GLY A 93 -4.25 5.36 13.02
CA GLY A 93 -3.33 6.42 12.59
C GLY A 93 -1.90 5.93 12.31
N TYR A 94 -1.32 5.09 13.17
CA TYR A 94 0.03 4.53 12.93
C TYR A 94 0.04 3.56 11.75
N LEU A 95 -1.04 2.79 11.56
CA LEU A 95 -1.20 1.94 10.38
C LEU A 95 -1.23 2.75 9.08
N LEU A 96 -2.00 3.85 9.04
CA LEU A 96 -2.03 4.77 7.90
C LEU A 96 -0.66 5.39 7.63
N ILE A 97 0.07 5.80 8.68
CA ILE A 97 1.44 6.33 8.53
C ILE A 97 2.37 5.28 7.94
N ALA A 98 2.35 4.05 8.47
CA ALA A 98 3.21 2.97 8.01
C ALA A 98 2.94 2.60 6.54
N ILE A 99 1.66 2.40 6.17
CA ILE A 99 1.26 2.08 4.79
C ILE A 99 1.58 3.24 3.86
N GLY A 100 1.23 4.48 4.24
CA GLY A 100 1.50 5.68 3.44
C GLY A 100 2.99 5.89 3.18
N ALA A 101 3.83 5.73 4.20
CA ALA A 101 5.28 5.81 4.07
C ALA A 101 5.85 4.71 3.16
N LEU A 102 5.37 3.47 3.31
CA LEU A 102 5.78 2.35 2.45
C LEU A 102 5.45 2.62 0.97
N LEU A 103 4.21 3.04 0.68
CA LEU A 103 3.78 3.38 -0.68
C LEU A 103 4.58 4.56 -1.26
N LEU A 104 4.88 5.56 -0.45
CA LEU A 104 5.70 6.71 -0.85
C LEU A 104 7.13 6.27 -1.23
N VAL A 105 7.77 5.39 -0.44
CA VAL A 105 9.10 4.85 -0.74
C VAL A 105 9.07 4.02 -2.01
N ILE A 106 8.13 3.07 -2.13
CA ILE A 106 8.00 2.20 -3.32
C ILE A 106 7.76 3.03 -4.57
N GLY A 107 6.83 3.99 -4.52
CA GLY A 107 6.51 4.89 -5.63
C GLY A 107 7.70 5.76 -6.04
N PHE A 108 8.45 6.29 -5.07
CA PHE A 108 9.67 7.07 -5.33
C PHE A 108 10.74 6.22 -6.03
N LEU A 109 11.03 5.03 -5.51
CA LEU A 109 12.02 4.11 -6.08
C LEU A 109 11.61 3.66 -7.50
N GLY A 110 10.33 3.36 -7.72
CA GLY A 110 9.81 3.00 -9.04
C GLY A 110 9.95 4.14 -10.06
N CYS A 111 9.54 5.36 -9.69
CA CYS A 111 9.63 6.53 -10.56
C CYS A 111 11.08 6.92 -10.88
N CYS A 112 11.90 7.10 -9.83
CA CYS A 112 13.30 7.51 -9.99
C CYS A 112 14.16 6.41 -10.59
N GLY A 113 13.88 5.14 -10.30
CA GLY A 113 14.55 4.00 -10.92
C GLY A 113 14.32 3.96 -12.43
N ALA A 114 13.08 4.16 -12.87
CA ALA A 114 12.74 4.22 -14.29
C ALA A 114 13.39 5.43 -14.98
N VAL A 115 13.22 6.65 -14.44
CA VAL A 115 13.71 7.89 -15.07
C VAL A 115 15.22 7.98 -15.10
N ARG A 116 15.88 7.70 -13.98
CA ARG A 116 17.35 7.80 -13.84
C ARG A 116 18.10 6.58 -14.36
N GLU A 117 17.37 5.55 -14.81
CA GLU A 117 17.94 4.27 -15.25
C GLU A 117 18.93 3.69 -14.22
N SER A 118 18.62 3.85 -12.93
CA SER A 118 19.51 3.42 -11.85
C SER A 118 19.23 1.96 -11.49
N LYS A 119 20.18 1.09 -11.82
CA LYS A 119 20.15 -0.35 -11.50
C LYS A 119 19.90 -0.62 -10.02
N CYS A 120 20.52 0.17 -9.15
CA CYS A 120 20.38 0.02 -7.69
C CYS A 120 18.94 0.32 -7.24
N MET A 121 18.35 1.44 -7.70
CA MET A 121 16.98 1.83 -7.35
C MET A 121 15.95 0.81 -7.86
N LEU A 122 16.15 0.27 -9.06
CA LEU A 122 15.29 -0.77 -9.64
C LEU A 122 15.37 -2.10 -8.88
N MET A 123 16.58 -2.48 -8.47
CA MET A 123 16.78 -3.67 -7.64
C MET A 123 16.13 -3.51 -6.27
N LEU A 124 16.29 -2.34 -5.61
CA LEU A 124 15.64 -2.05 -4.34
C LEU A 124 14.11 -2.08 -4.46
N PHE A 125 13.55 -1.47 -5.52
CA PHE A 125 12.13 -1.56 -5.83
C PHE A 125 11.67 -3.03 -5.94
N PHE A 126 12.40 -3.85 -6.71
CA PHE A 126 12.08 -5.28 -6.84
C PHE A 126 12.12 -6.01 -5.50
N ILE A 127 13.16 -5.81 -4.69
CA ILE A 127 13.32 -6.48 -3.39
C ILE A 127 12.17 -6.10 -2.44
N ILE A 128 11.82 -4.82 -2.36
CA ILE A 128 10.73 -4.37 -1.48
C ILE A 128 9.40 -4.96 -1.94
N VAL A 129 9.08 -4.91 -3.23
CA VAL A 129 7.83 -5.50 -3.77
C VAL A 129 7.80 -7.01 -3.53
N LEU A 130 8.93 -7.71 -3.70
CA LEU A 130 9.02 -9.14 -3.40
C LEU A 130 8.74 -9.45 -1.92
N VAL A 131 9.28 -8.64 -1.00
CA VAL A 131 9.02 -8.80 0.44
C VAL A 131 7.54 -8.55 0.76
N VAL A 132 6.91 -7.54 0.13
CA VAL A 132 5.47 -7.27 0.27
C VAL A 132 4.68 -8.47 -0.23
N PHE A 133 4.95 -8.98 -1.42
CA PHE A 133 4.28 -10.16 -1.98
C PHE A 133 4.37 -11.39 -1.05
N ILE A 134 5.56 -11.67 -0.50
CA ILE A 134 5.75 -12.77 0.46
C ILE A 134 4.93 -12.53 1.73
N ALA A 135 4.91 -11.29 2.24
CA ALA A 135 4.12 -10.93 3.42
C ALA A 135 2.61 -11.05 3.16
N GLU A 136 2.12 -10.69 1.97
CA GLU A 136 0.71 -10.86 1.58
C GLU A 136 0.32 -12.34 1.55
N VAL A 137 1.13 -13.19 0.92
CA VAL A 137 0.88 -14.64 0.86
C VAL A 137 0.93 -15.25 2.27
N ALA A 138 1.92 -14.89 3.08
CA ALA A 138 2.02 -15.36 4.45
C ALA A 138 0.83 -14.90 5.30
N GLY A 139 0.43 -13.63 5.21
CA GLY A 139 -0.73 -13.08 5.89
C GLY A 139 -2.03 -13.77 5.49
N ALA A 140 -2.23 -14.04 4.20
CA ALA A 140 -3.37 -14.78 3.70
C ALA A 140 -3.42 -16.21 4.27
N ILE A 141 -2.29 -16.93 4.27
CA ILE A 141 -2.20 -18.27 4.87
C ILE A 141 -2.52 -18.22 6.36
N VAL A 142 -1.97 -17.26 7.10
CA VAL A 142 -2.20 -17.12 8.54
C VAL A 142 -3.67 -16.89 8.84
N ILE A 143 -4.33 -15.97 8.14
CA ILE A 143 -5.76 -15.66 8.34
C ILE A 143 -6.66 -16.86 7.96
N LEU A 144 -6.28 -17.62 6.93
CA LEU A 144 -7.07 -18.78 6.49
C LEU A 144 -6.92 -19.99 7.41
N VAL A 145 -5.69 -20.29 7.85
CA VAL A 145 -5.38 -21.49 8.63
C VAL A 145 -5.61 -21.26 10.13
N PHE A 146 -5.22 -20.11 10.66
CA PHE A 146 -5.30 -19.81 12.10
C PHE A 146 -6.51 -18.93 12.44
N ARG A 147 -7.71 -19.51 12.31
CA ARG A 147 -8.97 -18.89 12.78
C ARG A 147 -8.92 -18.26 14.18
N PRO A 148 -8.38 -18.94 15.23
CA PRO A 148 -8.37 -18.35 16.57
C PRO A 148 -7.53 -17.07 16.67
N LEU A 149 -6.47 -16.94 15.87
CA LEU A 149 -5.66 -15.72 15.85
C LEU A 149 -6.42 -14.56 15.18
N ALA A 150 -7.15 -14.84 14.11
CA ALA A 150 -8.01 -13.86 13.46
C ALA A 150 -9.10 -13.36 14.43
N ASP A 151 -9.75 -14.27 15.16
CA ASP A 151 -10.77 -13.89 16.15
C ASP A 151 -10.19 -13.06 17.30
N ASP A 152 -9.00 -13.41 17.82
CA ASP A 152 -8.32 -12.62 18.85
C ASP A 152 -7.97 -11.20 18.37
N LEU A 153 -7.45 -11.07 17.15
CA LEU A 153 -7.17 -9.77 16.54
C LEU A 153 -8.45 -8.93 16.40
N LEU A 154 -9.52 -9.54 15.90
CA LEU A 154 -10.81 -8.86 15.75
C LEU A 154 -11.38 -8.41 17.10
N ASN A 155 -11.24 -9.22 18.14
CA ASN A 155 -11.65 -8.86 19.49
C ASN A 155 -10.85 -7.69 20.04
N LYS A 156 -9.52 -7.69 19.86
CA LYS A 156 -8.64 -6.57 20.26
C LYS A 156 -8.97 -5.27 19.53
N VAL A 157 -9.25 -5.35 18.22
CA VAL A 157 -9.71 -4.19 17.44
C VAL A 157 -11.05 -3.70 17.97
N GLY A 158 -11.99 -4.61 18.25
CA GLY A 158 -13.30 -4.24 18.77
C GLY A 158 -13.25 -3.61 20.15
N THR A 159 -12.44 -4.13 21.07
CA THR A 159 -12.28 -3.52 22.41
C THR A 159 -11.64 -2.14 22.31
N ALA A 160 -10.62 -1.96 21.47
CA ALA A 160 -10.02 -0.66 21.23
C ALA A 160 -11.03 0.33 20.60
N ALA A 161 -11.84 -0.12 19.64
CA ALA A 161 -12.86 0.71 19.01
C ALA A 161 -13.93 1.18 20.00
N VAL A 162 -14.44 0.28 20.85
CA VAL A 162 -15.41 0.62 21.90
C VAL A 162 -14.80 1.56 22.94
N GLN A 163 -13.53 1.35 23.31
CA GLN A 163 -12.82 2.26 24.22
C GLN A 163 -12.68 3.67 23.63
N ASN A 164 -12.34 3.79 22.34
CA ASN A 164 -12.31 5.10 21.65
C ASN A 164 -13.68 5.78 21.64
N ILE A 165 -14.77 5.03 21.42
CA ILE A 165 -16.14 5.57 21.52
C ILE A 165 -16.39 6.09 22.95
N ARG A 166 -16.11 5.28 23.97
CA ARG A 166 -16.40 5.64 25.37
C ARG A 166 -15.56 6.80 25.89
N LYS A 167 -14.36 7.00 25.35
CA LYS A 167 -13.48 8.06 25.80
C LYS A 167 -13.72 9.37 25.05
N ASP A 168 -13.77 9.31 23.72
CA ASP A 168 -13.58 10.50 22.89
C ASP A 168 -14.83 10.90 22.10
N TYR A 169 -15.84 10.03 21.97
CA TYR A 169 -17.06 10.36 21.24
C TYR A 169 -17.94 11.37 22.01
N GLY A 170 -18.22 12.51 21.37
CA GLY A 170 -18.87 13.68 21.97
C GLY A 170 -17.93 14.66 22.65
N GLN A 171 -16.64 14.33 22.77
CA GLN A 171 -15.60 15.23 23.29
C GLN A 171 -14.67 15.71 22.19
N ASN A 172 -14.13 14.78 21.39
CA ASN A 172 -13.31 15.10 20.22
C ASN A 172 -14.22 15.19 18.97
N PRO A 173 -14.27 16.36 18.29
CA PRO A 173 -15.12 16.55 17.12
C PRO A 173 -14.72 15.68 15.92
N ASP A 174 -13.42 15.39 15.74
CA ASP A 174 -12.91 14.54 14.67
C ASP A 174 -13.29 13.07 14.87
N ILE A 175 -13.11 12.53 16.08
CA ILE A 175 -13.54 11.16 16.42
C ILE A 175 -15.06 11.03 16.29
N THR A 176 -15.80 12.04 16.75
CA THR A 176 -17.26 12.10 16.62
C THR A 176 -17.68 12.13 15.14
N GLY A 177 -17.01 12.96 14.33
CA GLY A 177 -17.24 13.07 12.89
C GLY A 177 -16.95 11.78 12.14
N LEU A 178 -15.85 11.10 12.48
CA LEU A 178 -15.45 9.81 11.90
C LEU A 178 -16.51 8.73 12.18
N TRP A 179 -16.95 8.59 13.43
CA TRP A 179 -17.99 7.63 13.79
C TRP A 179 -19.33 7.98 13.16
N ASN A 180 -19.72 9.26 13.15
CA ASN A 180 -20.94 9.71 12.47
C ASN A 180 -20.95 9.36 10.99
N THR A 181 -19.84 9.64 10.29
CA THR A 181 -19.68 9.33 8.87
C THR A 181 -19.72 7.82 8.63
N THR A 182 -19.04 7.05 9.47
CA THR A 182 -19.00 5.59 9.40
C THR A 182 -20.40 4.99 9.57
N MET A 183 -21.11 5.37 10.64
CA MET A 183 -22.48 4.93 10.93
C MET A 183 -23.46 5.31 9.81
N ASN A 184 -23.34 6.53 9.28
CA ASN A 184 -24.19 7.01 8.19
C ASN A 184 -23.94 6.29 6.86
N SER A 185 -22.68 5.95 6.57
CA SER A 185 -22.26 5.30 5.32
C SER A 185 -22.62 3.82 5.34
N LEU A 186 -22.38 3.15 6.47
CA LEU A 186 -22.62 1.70 6.63
C LEU A 186 -24.03 1.37 7.13
N LYS A 187 -24.83 2.37 7.52
CA LYS A 187 -26.18 2.22 8.10
C LYS A 187 -26.16 1.27 9.31
N CYS A 188 -25.27 1.57 10.25
CA CYS A 188 -25.02 0.78 11.46
C CYS A 188 -24.88 1.70 12.68
N CYS A 189 -24.87 1.12 13.88
CA CYS A 189 -24.69 1.88 15.12
C CYS A 189 -23.74 1.19 16.10
N GLY A 190 -22.73 1.95 16.56
CA GLY A 190 -21.68 1.44 17.44
C GLY A 190 -20.78 0.42 16.74
N PHE A 191 -19.81 -0.14 17.45
CA PHE A 191 -18.96 -1.17 16.88
C PHE A 191 -19.70 -2.52 16.84
N TYR A 192 -20.14 -3.01 18.00
CA TYR A 192 -20.97 -4.19 18.14
C TYR A 192 -22.46 -3.86 18.20
N ASN A 193 -22.84 -2.79 18.91
CA ASN A 193 -24.21 -2.32 19.04
C ASN A 193 -24.28 -0.94 19.72
N SER A 194 -25.49 -0.38 19.87
CA SER A 194 -25.70 0.94 20.49
C SER A 194 -25.22 1.07 21.94
N SER A 195 -25.11 -0.03 22.69
CA SER A 195 -24.64 0.00 24.09
C SER A 195 -23.16 0.38 24.21
N ASP A 196 -22.40 0.34 23.11
CA ASP A 196 -21.01 0.79 23.07
C ASP A 196 -20.88 2.28 23.46
N PHE A 197 -21.92 3.08 23.23
CA PHE A 197 -21.97 4.49 23.61
C PHE A 197 -22.27 4.74 25.10
N VAL A 198 -22.70 3.72 25.85
CA VAL A 198 -23.00 3.89 27.28
C VAL A 198 -21.73 4.31 28.02
N GLY A 199 -21.82 5.43 28.75
CA GLY A 199 -20.69 6.02 29.48
C GLY A 199 -19.78 6.93 28.65
N SER A 200 -20.06 7.10 27.35
CA SER A 200 -19.36 8.10 26.53
C SER A 200 -19.73 9.54 26.94
N PRO A 201 -18.85 10.54 26.71
CA PRO A 201 -19.16 11.95 26.94
C PRO A 201 -20.46 12.38 26.26
N TYR A 202 -20.70 11.92 25.03
CA TYR A 202 -21.95 12.19 24.32
C TYR A 202 -23.18 11.68 25.08
N TYR A 203 -23.16 10.43 25.54
CA TYR A 203 -24.30 9.79 26.20
C TYR A 203 -24.65 10.49 27.51
N VAL A 204 -23.64 10.83 28.32
CA VAL A 204 -23.82 11.54 29.59
C VAL A 204 -24.35 12.96 29.36
N ASN A 205 -23.78 13.69 28.40
CA ASN A 205 -24.16 15.08 28.12
C ASN A 205 -25.53 15.22 27.42
N ASN A 206 -26.03 14.15 26.79
CA ASN A 206 -27.32 14.16 26.07
C ASN A 206 -28.43 13.43 26.84
N ASN A 207 -28.43 13.49 28.17
CA ASN A 207 -29.46 12.90 29.04
C ASN A 207 -29.65 11.38 28.80
N ASN A 208 -28.54 10.64 28.71
CA ASN A 208 -28.52 9.19 28.51
C ASN A 208 -29.21 8.75 27.20
N ARG A 209 -28.99 9.52 26.14
CA ARG A 209 -29.53 9.24 24.80
C ARG A 209 -28.44 8.84 23.82
N PHE A 210 -28.81 7.98 22.88
CA PHE A 210 -27.94 7.56 21.80
C PHE A 210 -27.92 8.58 20.64
N PRO A 211 -26.84 8.58 19.84
CA PRO A 211 -26.74 9.43 18.65
C PRO A 211 -27.88 9.20 17.66
N PRO A 212 -28.29 10.20 16.87
CA PRO A 212 -29.40 10.07 15.92
C PRO A 212 -29.25 8.91 14.91
N GLN A 213 -28.02 8.57 14.54
CA GLN A 213 -27.68 7.47 13.62
C GLN A 213 -28.04 6.10 14.20
N CYS A 214 -28.15 6.01 15.52
CA CYS A 214 -28.55 4.82 16.26
C CYS A 214 -30.05 4.70 16.46
N CYS A 215 -30.83 5.67 15.99
CA CYS A 215 -32.24 5.81 16.28
C CYS A 215 -33.10 5.66 15.02
N PRO A 216 -34.26 4.97 15.12
CA PRO A 216 -35.21 4.89 14.01
C PRO A 216 -35.73 6.29 13.68
N GLY A 217 -35.52 6.73 12.42
CA GLY A 217 -35.95 8.06 11.94
C GLY A 217 -34.85 9.12 11.76
N MET A 218 -33.56 8.77 11.91
CA MET A 218 -32.32 9.51 11.57
C MET A 218 -32.15 10.97 12.05
N ASN A 219 -33.16 11.58 12.67
CA ASN A 219 -33.19 13.04 12.94
C ASN A 219 -33.41 13.39 14.42
N SER A 220 -33.47 12.41 15.32
CA SER A 220 -33.62 12.67 16.76
C SER A 220 -32.86 11.65 17.61
N THR A 221 -32.32 12.10 18.74
CA THR A 221 -31.74 11.23 19.76
C THR A 221 -32.82 10.37 20.43
N CYS A 222 -32.48 9.15 20.83
CA CYS A 222 -33.43 8.19 21.42
C CYS A 222 -32.88 7.59 22.71
N THR A 223 -33.79 7.11 23.56
CA THR A 223 -33.45 6.38 24.78
C THR A 223 -33.04 4.94 24.46
N PRO A 224 -32.39 4.23 25.39
CA PRO A 224 -32.07 2.81 25.21
C PRO A 224 -33.27 1.92 24.84
N THR A 225 -34.44 2.23 25.40
CA THR A 225 -35.72 1.58 25.06
C THR A 225 -36.18 1.88 23.63
N GLY A 226 -35.95 3.10 23.14
CA GLY A 226 -36.26 3.49 21.76
C GLY A 226 -35.33 2.88 20.71
N ALA A 227 -34.06 2.64 21.06
CA ALA A 227 -33.10 1.94 20.21
C ALA A 227 -33.29 0.41 20.23
N GLY A 228 -33.63 -0.16 21.39
CA GLY A 228 -33.79 -1.60 21.59
C GLY A 228 -35.08 -2.20 21.03
N ASN A 229 -36.15 -1.41 20.87
CA ASN A 229 -37.43 -1.89 20.32
C ASN A 229 -37.46 -2.03 18.79
N THR A 230 -36.42 -1.58 18.09
CA THR A 230 -36.32 -1.70 16.63
C THR A 230 -35.23 -2.68 16.26
N THR A 231 -35.64 -3.86 15.81
CA THR A 231 -34.83 -4.97 15.29
C THR A 231 -33.98 -4.64 14.04
N THR A 232 -33.78 -3.37 13.70
CA THR A 232 -33.34 -2.94 12.36
C THR A 232 -31.92 -2.38 12.29
N ILE A 233 -31.31 -1.88 13.38
CA ILE A 233 -29.97 -1.26 13.32
C ILE A 233 -28.94 -2.14 14.00
N THR A 234 -28.15 -2.86 13.19
CA THR A 234 -27.03 -3.70 13.66
C THR A 234 -25.79 -2.88 13.95
N GLY A 235 -24.86 -3.43 14.76
CA GLY A 235 -23.51 -2.89 14.90
C GLY A 235 -22.75 -2.79 13.58
N CYS A 236 -21.75 -1.91 13.52
CA CYS A 236 -20.95 -1.75 12.32
C CYS A 236 -20.09 -2.97 12.01
N PHE A 237 -19.55 -3.66 13.02
CA PHE A 237 -18.79 -4.89 12.84
C PHE A 237 -19.60 -6.04 12.21
N PRO A 238 -20.78 -6.43 12.75
CA PRO A 238 -21.61 -7.45 12.09
C PRO A 238 -22.08 -6.99 10.71
N LYS A 239 -22.34 -5.69 10.50
CA LYS A 239 -22.68 -5.16 9.18
C LYS A 239 -21.54 -5.27 8.18
N ILE A 240 -20.31 -4.97 8.59
CA ILE A 240 -19.09 -5.13 7.77
C ILE A 240 -18.89 -6.62 7.45
N LYS A 241 -19.06 -7.52 8.42
CA LYS A 241 -19.01 -8.98 8.18
C LYS A 241 -20.03 -9.41 7.13
N GLN A 242 -21.26 -8.90 7.21
CA GLN A 242 -22.28 -9.15 6.21
C GLN A 242 -21.85 -8.64 4.82
N LEU A 243 -21.37 -7.41 4.73
CA LEU A 243 -20.89 -6.83 3.47
C LEU A 243 -19.71 -7.62 2.88
N ILE A 244 -18.80 -8.11 3.70
CA ILE A 244 -17.68 -8.96 3.27
C ILE A 244 -18.23 -10.27 2.70
N ASN A 245 -19.15 -10.94 3.40
CA ASN A 245 -19.74 -12.20 2.93
C ASN A 245 -20.48 -12.00 1.60
N ASP A 246 -21.28 -10.93 1.49
CA ASP A 246 -22.05 -10.63 0.29
C ASP A 246 -21.14 -10.29 -0.91
N ASN A 247 -19.97 -9.70 -0.66
CA ASN A 247 -19.01 -9.26 -1.69
C ASN A 247 -17.72 -10.08 -1.72
N THR A 248 -17.69 -11.28 -1.14
CA THR A 248 -16.46 -12.08 -0.99
C THR A 248 -15.80 -12.33 -2.35
N VAL A 249 -16.58 -12.59 -3.40
CA VAL A 249 -16.06 -12.81 -4.76
C VAL A 249 -15.29 -11.59 -5.26
N VAL A 250 -15.82 -10.38 -5.06
CA VAL A 250 -15.18 -9.13 -5.49
C VAL A 250 -13.89 -8.91 -4.70
N ILE A 251 -13.92 -9.11 -3.38
CA ILE A 251 -12.75 -8.94 -2.53
C ILE A 251 -11.61 -9.87 -2.94
N VAL A 252 -11.93 -11.15 -3.18
CA VAL A 252 -10.95 -12.14 -3.65
C VAL A 252 -10.41 -11.77 -5.04
N ALA A 253 -11.28 -11.32 -5.95
CA ALA A 253 -10.85 -10.88 -7.28
C ALA A 253 -9.90 -9.68 -7.23
N VAL A 254 -10.17 -8.69 -6.37
CA VAL A 254 -9.29 -7.53 -6.15
C VAL A 254 -7.95 -7.98 -5.58
N ALA A 255 -7.94 -8.85 -4.57
CA ALA A 255 -6.70 -9.37 -3.98
C ALA A 255 -5.83 -10.13 -5.00
N LEU A 256 -6.44 -10.98 -5.83
CA LEU A 256 -5.73 -11.66 -6.92
C LEU A 256 -5.21 -10.67 -7.98
N GLY A 257 -5.98 -9.62 -8.29
CA GLY A 257 -5.56 -8.57 -9.19
C GLY A 257 -4.32 -7.82 -8.70
N ILE A 258 -4.27 -7.49 -7.39
CA ILE A 258 -3.10 -6.86 -6.76
C ILE A 258 -1.88 -7.78 -6.87
N ALA A 259 -2.01 -9.05 -6.51
CA ALA A 259 -0.92 -10.03 -6.62
C ALA A 259 -0.37 -10.15 -8.06
N VAL A 260 -1.24 -10.14 -9.07
CA VAL A 260 -0.81 -10.14 -10.48
C VAL A 260 -0.07 -8.84 -10.84
N LEU A 261 -0.58 -7.69 -10.41
CA LEU A 261 0.06 -6.39 -10.66
C LEU A 261 1.46 -6.31 -10.03
N GLU A 262 1.65 -6.85 -8.83
CA GLU A 262 2.97 -6.92 -8.17
C GLU A 262 3.95 -7.79 -8.97
N ILE A 263 3.51 -8.96 -9.42
CA ILE A 263 4.32 -9.85 -10.27
C ILE A 263 4.69 -9.13 -11.58
N CYS A 264 3.73 -8.46 -12.23
CA CYS A 264 4.01 -7.67 -13.43
C CYS A 264 5.02 -6.56 -13.15
N ALA A 265 4.89 -5.84 -12.03
CA ALA A 265 5.84 -4.79 -11.64
C ALA A 265 7.25 -5.33 -11.42
N MET A 266 7.38 -6.50 -10.77
CA MET A 266 8.65 -7.20 -10.58
C MET A 266 9.28 -7.63 -11.91
N VAL A 267 8.47 -8.20 -12.82
CA VAL A 267 8.92 -8.59 -14.17
C VAL A 267 9.41 -7.37 -14.96
N VAL A 268 8.65 -6.28 -14.98
CA VAL A 268 9.04 -5.05 -15.68
C VAL A 268 10.33 -4.46 -15.08
N SER A 269 10.44 -4.41 -13.75
CA SER A 269 11.66 -3.98 -13.06
C SER A 269 12.87 -4.81 -13.50
N MET A 270 12.75 -6.13 -13.55
CA MET A 270 13.84 -7.01 -13.99
C MET A 270 14.19 -6.86 -15.47
N ILE A 271 13.19 -6.69 -16.35
CA ILE A 271 13.43 -6.43 -17.77
C ILE A 271 14.23 -5.14 -17.92
N LEU A 272 13.79 -4.05 -17.28
CA LEU A 272 14.48 -2.76 -17.32
C LEU A 272 15.90 -2.86 -16.73
N PHE A 273 16.07 -3.57 -15.60
CA PHE A 273 17.39 -3.79 -14.98
C PHE A 273 18.36 -4.49 -15.94
N CYS A 274 17.92 -5.59 -16.57
CA CYS A 274 18.73 -6.35 -17.52
C CYS A 274 19.09 -5.52 -18.75
N ARG A 275 18.16 -4.69 -19.25
CA ARG A 275 18.41 -3.80 -20.40
C ARG A 275 19.43 -2.72 -20.06
N ILE A 276 19.28 -2.04 -18.92
CA ILE A 276 20.24 -1.03 -18.46
C ILE A 276 21.61 -1.68 -18.18
N LYS A 277 21.64 -2.94 -17.69
CA LYS A 277 22.88 -3.69 -17.53
C LYS A 277 23.59 -3.91 -18.86
N SER A 278 22.86 -4.30 -19.90
CA SER A 278 23.41 -4.51 -21.23
C SER A 278 23.99 -3.24 -21.86
N MET A 279 23.43 -2.06 -21.56
CA MET A 279 23.90 -0.78 -22.12
C MET A 279 25.12 -0.18 -21.39
N GLY A 280 25.45 -0.66 -20.19
CA GLY A 280 26.58 -0.15 -19.40
C GLY A 280 27.82 -1.04 -19.42
N VAL A 281 27.93 -1.95 -20.40
CA VAL A 281 29.09 -2.84 -20.62
C VAL A 281 29.78 -2.49 -21.95
N GLU A 282 29.56 -1.28 -22.47
CA GLU A 282 30.39 -0.64 -23.51
C GLU A 282 31.30 0.42 -22.89
#